data_AF-A0A485ASC4-F1
#
_entry.id   AF-A0A485ASC4-F1
#
_cell.length_a   1.000
_cell.length_b   1.000
_cell.length_c   1.000
_cell.angle_alpha   90.00
_cell.angle_beta   90.00
_cell.angle_gamma   90.00
#
_symmetry.space_group_name_H-M   'P 1'
#
loop_
_entity.id
_entity.type
_entity.pdbx_description
1 polymer ?
#
loop_
_entity_poly.entity_id
_entity_poly.type
_entity_poly.pdbx_seq_one_letter_code
_entity_poly.pdbx_strand_id
1 'polypeptide(L)'
;MTYWQLRSNSPTFVNTLATVASERQSGVTIYPPQKDVFNAFRFTELNDVKVVILGQDPYHGPNQAHGLAFSVQPGIATPPSLLNMYKELEGTIPGFTRPNHGYLESWRARECCS
;
A
#
# COMPACT_ATOMS: atom_id res chain seq x y z
N MET A 1 15.64 20.66 -7.16
CA MET A 1 14.37 20.13 -7.66
C MET A 1 14.36 18.64 -7.38
N THR A 2 13.45 18.13 -6.56
CA THR A 2 13.45 16.70 -6.18
C THR A 2 12.96 15.84 -7.35
N TYR A 3 13.37 14.57 -7.39
CA TYR A 3 12.93 13.61 -8.42
C TYR A 3 11.40 13.56 -8.56
N TRP A 4 10.69 13.66 -7.44
CA TRP A 4 9.22 13.71 -7.38
C TRP A 4 8.63 14.92 -8.10
N GLN A 5 9.20 16.12 -7.93
CA GLN A 5 8.73 17.33 -8.60
C GLN A 5 8.88 17.25 -10.13
N LEU A 6 9.92 16.58 -10.63
CA LEU A 6 10.12 16.39 -12.06
C LEU A 6 9.12 15.38 -12.64
N ARG A 7 8.89 14.26 -11.93
CA ARG A 7 8.01 13.18 -12.41
C ARG A 7 6.53 13.51 -12.29
N SER A 8 6.11 14.21 -11.23
CA SER A 8 4.71 14.57 -11.01
C SER A 8 4.15 15.53 -12.06
N ASN A 9 5.02 16.29 -12.73
CA ASN A 9 4.63 17.21 -13.80
C ASN A 9 4.74 16.59 -15.20
N SER A 10 5.16 15.32 -15.32
CA SER A 10 5.23 14.67 -16.61
C SER A 10 3.83 14.48 -17.22
N PRO A 11 3.67 14.62 -18.55
CA PRO A 11 2.37 14.45 -19.20
C PRO A 11 1.73 13.11 -18.88
N THR A 12 2.52 12.03 -18.82
CA THR A 12 2.03 10.69 -18.49
C THR A 12 1.40 10.66 -17.10
N PHE A 13 2.07 11.19 -16.08
CA PHE A 13 1.56 11.18 -14.72
C PHE A 13 0.27 12.00 -14.59
N VAL A 14 0.25 13.21 -15.16
CA VAL A 14 -0.93 14.09 -15.15
C VAL A 14 -2.11 13.43 -15.88
N ASN A 15 -1.87 12.86 -17.06
CA ASN A 15 -2.92 12.21 -17.85
C ASN A 15 -3.46 10.97 -17.13
N THR A 16 -2.62 10.15 -16.49
CA THR A 16 -3.08 9.01 -15.70
C THR A 16 -4.02 9.44 -14.56
N LEU A 17 -3.66 10.50 -13.83
CA LEU A 17 -4.53 11.02 -12.77
C LEU A 17 -5.83 11.61 -13.32
N ALA A 18 -5.79 12.32 -14.44
CA ALA A 18 -6.97 12.87 -15.09
C ALA A 18 -7.94 11.78 -15.56
N THR A 19 -7.44 10.71 -16.18
CA THR A 19 -8.25 9.56 -16.58
C THR A 19 -8.93 8.91 -15.38
N VAL A 20 -8.18 8.60 -14.32
CA VAL A 20 -8.74 8.00 -13.10
C VAL A 20 -9.79 8.92 -12.46
N ALA A 21 -9.55 10.24 -12.45
CA ALA A 21 -10.52 11.20 -11.93
C ALA A 21 -11.81 11.24 -12.77
N SER A 22 -11.70 11.20 -14.09
CA SER A 22 -12.85 11.15 -15.02
C SER A 22 -13.68 9.89 -14.81
N GLU A 23 -13.04 8.73 -14.67
CA GLU A 23 -13.73 7.46 -14.41
C GLU A 23 -14.45 7.47 -13.05
N ARG A 24 -13.86 8.06 -12.01
CA ARG A 24 -14.56 8.24 -10.73
C ARG A 24 -15.80 9.13 -10.89
N GLN A 25 -15.71 10.19 -11.69
CA GLN A 25 -16.83 11.11 -11.94
C GLN A 25 -17.94 10.48 -12.79
N SER A 26 -17.61 9.54 -13.69
CA SER A 26 -18.58 8.78 -14.48
C SER A 26 -19.31 7.70 -13.67
N GLY A 27 -18.95 7.53 -12.39
CA GLY A 27 -19.57 6.55 -11.48
C GLY A 27 -18.84 5.22 -11.40
N VAL A 28 -17.70 5.06 -12.06
CA VAL A 28 -16.88 3.84 -11.94
C VAL A 28 -16.25 3.79 -10.55
N THR A 29 -16.46 2.67 -9.86
CA THR A 29 -15.82 2.42 -8.56
C THR A 29 -14.35 2.05 -8.78
N ILE A 30 -13.45 2.95 -8.39
CA ILE A 30 -11.99 2.74 -8.46
C ILE A 30 -11.41 2.65 -7.05
N TYR A 31 -10.54 1.67 -6.82
CA TYR A 31 -9.83 1.48 -5.56
C TYR A 31 -8.34 1.82 -5.68
N PRO A 32 -7.69 2.25 -4.59
CA PRO A 32 -8.28 2.65 -3.30
C PRO A 32 -9.02 4.01 -3.42
N PRO A 33 -9.65 4.53 -2.36
CA PRO A 33 -10.13 5.92 -2.35
C PRO A 33 -9.03 6.92 -2.69
N GLN A 34 -9.39 8.04 -3.32
CA GLN A 34 -8.41 9.04 -3.82
C GLN A 34 -7.39 9.48 -2.75
N LYS A 35 -7.84 9.69 -1.51
CA LYS A 35 -7.01 10.12 -0.37
C LYS A 35 -5.93 9.10 0.03
N ASP A 36 -6.11 7.85 -0.38
CA ASP A 36 -5.29 6.71 0.04
C ASP A 36 -4.31 6.25 -1.05
N VAL A 37 -4.44 6.75 -2.29
CA VAL A 37 -3.62 6.34 -3.45
C VAL A 37 -2.12 6.44 -3.18
N PHE A 38 -1.68 7.45 -2.43
CA PHE A 38 -0.27 7.71 -2.13
C PHE A 38 0.13 7.40 -0.68
N ASN A 39 -0.66 6.58 0.05
CA ASN A 39 -0.37 6.30 1.46
C ASN A 39 1.01 5.69 1.70
N ALA A 40 1.54 4.86 0.80
CA ALA A 40 2.92 4.34 0.91
C ALA A 40 3.97 5.46 1.05
N PHE A 41 3.85 6.54 0.28
CA PHE A 41 4.76 7.69 0.35
C PHE A 41 4.48 8.60 1.54
N ARG A 42 3.24 8.62 2.04
CA ARG A 42 2.86 9.39 3.24
C ARG A 42 3.31 8.72 4.53
N PHE A 43 3.41 7.39 4.54
CA PHE A 43 3.77 6.62 5.72
C PHE A 43 5.27 6.40 5.87
N THR A 44 6.01 6.42 4.77
CA THR A 44 7.46 6.24 4.76
C THR A 44 8.08 7.32 3.88
N GLU A 45 8.73 8.30 4.51
CA GLU A 45 9.51 9.31 3.79
C GLU A 45 10.66 8.64 3.04
N LEU A 46 11.09 9.23 1.92
CA LEU A 46 12.09 8.61 1.03
C LEU A 46 13.39 8.23 1.75
N ASN A 47 13.81 9.05 2.73
CA ASN A 47 15.04 8.82 3.50
C ASN A 47 14.89 7.73 4.58
N ASP A 48 13.67 7.34 4.92
CA ASP A 48 13.38 6.31 5.93
C ASP A 48 13.15 4.92 5.32
N VAL A 49 13.21 4.82 3.99
CA VAL A 49 13.03 3.55 3.26
C VAL A 49 14.21 2.62 3.55
N LYS A 50 13.92 1.50 4.23
CA LYS A 50 14.89 0.41 4.48
C LYS A 50 14.65 -0.80 3.58
N VAL A 51 13.39 -1.10 3.28
CA VAL A 51 12.96 -2.27 2.49
C VAL A 51 11.82 -1.82 1.58
N VAL A 52 11.82 -2.32 0.33
CA VAL A 52 10.73 -2.09 -0.63
C VAL A 52 10.08 -3.43 -0.96
N ILE A 53 8.78 -3.54 -0.67
CA ILE A 53 7.95 -4.69 -1.05
C ILE A 53 6.98 -4.23 -2.13
N LEU A 54 7.14 -4.75 -3.35
CA LEU A 54 6.33 -4.36 -4.52
C LEU A 54 5.14 -5.31 -4.67
N GLY A 55 3.95 -4.72 -4.75
CA GLY A 55 2.73 -5.40 -5.24
C GLY A 55 2.47 -5.04 -6.71
N GLN A 56 1.58 -5.80 -7.35
CA GLN A 56 1.18 -5.54 -8.74
C GLN A 56 0.02 -4.54 -8.80
N ASP A 57 -1.15 -4.92 -8.28
CA ASP A 57 -2.37 -4.12 -8.32
C ASP A 57 -2.97 -3.96 -6.92
N PRO A 58 -3.71 -2.86 -6.65
CA PRO A 58 -4.51 -2.74 -5.45
C PRO A 58 -5.60 -3.82 -5.40
N TYR A 59 -5.99 -4.23 -4.19
CA TYR A 59 -7.18 -5.04 -4.00
C TYR A 59 -8.44 -4.33 -4.54
N HIS A 60 -9.31 -5.08 -5.22
CA HIS A 60 -10.48 -4.56 -5.93
C HIS A 60 -11.80 -4.76 -5.17
N GLY A 61 -11.77 -5.32 -3.95
CA GLY A 61 -12.95 -5.45 -3.10
C GLY A 61 -13.21 -4.19 -2.24
N PRO A 62 -14.45 -3.96 -1.83
CA PRO A 62 -14.82 -2.82 -1.00
C PRO A 62 -14.03 -2.83 0.32
N ASN A 63 -13.49 -1.67 0.69
CA ASN A 63 -12.71 -1.44 1.91
C ASN A 63 -11.42 -2.29 2.04
N GLN A 64 -10.98 -3.01 0.99
CA GLN A 64 -9.76 -3.80 1.05
C GLN A 64 -8.52 -2.92 0.89
N ALA A 65 -8.35 -2.29 -0.28
CA ALA A 65 -7.16 -1.50 -0.58
C ALA A 65 -7.13 -0.16 0.18
N HIS A 66 -5.97 0.16 0.75
CA HIS A 66 -5.72 1.43 1.45
C HIS A 66 -4.36 2.07 1.12
N GLY A 67 -3.79 1.71 -0.04
CA GLY A 67 -2.56 2.33 -0.54
C GLY A 67 -1.25 1.73 -0.02
N LEU A 68 -1.30 0.55 0.61
CA LEU A 68 -0.13 -0.27 0.92
C LEU A 68 -0.24 -1.63 0.26
N ALA A 69 0.85 -2.11 -0.33
CA ALA A 69 0.92 -3.42 -0.97
C ALA A 69 0.64 -4.53 0.07
N PHE A 70 -0.09 -5.57 -0.35
CA PHE A 70 -0.50 -6.73 0.45
C PHE A 70 -1.38 -6.46 1.67
N SER A 71 -1.54 -5.20 2.08
CA SER A 71 -2.28 -4.84 3.27
C SER A 71 -3.76 -4.57 2.98
N VAL A 72 -4.61 -4.95 3.94
CA VAL A 72 -6.04 -4.65 3.96
C VAL A 72 -6.44 -3.90 5.22
N GLN A 73 -7.56 -3.17 5.18
CA GLN A 73 -8.10 -2.47 6.35
C GLN A 73 -8.44 -3.44 7.51
N PRO A 74 -8.43 -2.97 8.77
CA PRO A 74 -8.89 -3.76 9.91
C PRO A 74 -10.32 -4.30 9.70
N GLY A 75 -10.56 -5.53 10.16
CA GLY A 75 -11.86 -6.21 9.99
C GLY A 75 -12.06 -6.89 8.63
N ILE A 76 -11.18 -6.66 7.65
CA ILE A 76 -11.18 -7.39 6.39
C ILE A 76 -10.39 -8.70 6.56
N ALA A 77 -10.93 -9.79 6.01
CA ALA A 77 -10.26 -11.09 6.00
C ALA A 77 -8.87 -10.99 5.33
N THR A 78 -7.86 -11.54 5.99
CA THR A 78 -6.48 -11.54 5.49
C THR A 78 -6.39 -12.23 4.13
N PRO A 79 -5.88 -11.57 3.08
CA PRO A 79 -5.79 -12.14 1.74
C PRO A 79 -4.87 -13.37 1.68
N PRO A 80 -5.10 -14.31 0.73
CA PRO A 80 -4.26 -15.51 0.59
C PRO A 80 -2.77 -15.21 0.43
N SER A 81 -2.41 -14.17 -0.32
CA SER A 81 -1.01 -13.76 -0.50
C SER A 81 -0.35 -13.37 0.82
N LEU A 82 -1.05 -12.59 1.65
CA LEU A 82 -0.54 -12.18 2.97
C LEU A 82 -0.52 -13.35 3.96
N LEU A 83 -1.49 -14.28 3.88
CA LEU A 83 -1.46 -15.52 4.68
C LEU A 83 -0.23 -16.36 4.35
N ASN A 84 0.17 -16.43 3.08
CA ASN A 84 1.39 -17.12 2.69
C ASN A 84 2.64 -16.40 3.23
N MET A 85 2.68 -15.07 3.17
CA MET A 85 3.78 -14.31 3.81
C MET A 85 3.86 -14.58 5.31
N TYR A 86 2.73 -14.62 6.04
CA TYR A 86 2.72 -14.96 7.47
C TYR A 86 3.20 -16.38 7.75
N LYS A 87 2.85 -17.36 6.92
CA LYS A 87 3.37 -18.74 7.04
C LYS A 87 4.90 -18.78 6.91
N GLU A 88 5.45 -18.08 5.93
CA GLU A 88 6.90 -17.99 5.76
C GLU A 88 7.57 -17.30 6.94
N LEU A 89 6.98 -16.22 7.47
CA LEU A 89 7.50 -15.51 8.65
C LEU A 89 7.48 -16.38 9.91
N GLU A 90 6.42 -17.16 10.15
CA GLU A 90 6.35 -18.12 11.26
C GLU A 90 7.43 -19.21 11.18
N GLY A 91 7.79 -19.63 9.97
CA GLY A 91 8.84 -20.64 9.75
C GLY A 91 10.26 -20.10 9.83
N THR A 92 10.46 -18.79 9.65
CA THR A 92 11.79 -18.19 9.47
C THR A 92 12.22 -17.23 10.56
N ILE A 93 11.29 -16.56 11.25
CA ILE A 93 11.60 -15.59 12.31
C ILE A 93 11.26 -16.19 13.68
N PRO A 94 12.27 -16.53 14.51
CA PRO A 94 12.04 -17.03 15.86
C PRO A 94 11.16 -16.08 16.68
N GLY A 95 10.10 -16.62 17.27
CA GLY A 95 9.17 -15.86 18.12
C GLY A 95 8.12 -15.04 17.36
N PHE A 96 8.10 -15.07 16.02
CA PHE A 96 7.02 -14.44 15.26
C PHE A 96 5.72 -15.25 15.42
N THR A 97 4.65 -14.55 15.80
CA THR A 97 3.30 -15.12 15.87
C THR A 97 2.41 -14.44 14.84
N ARG A 98 1.71 -15.22 14.02
CA ARG A 98 0.81 -14.68 13.00
C ARG A 98 -0.26 -13.75 13.60
N PRO A 99 -0.36 -12.50 13.10
CA PRO A 99 -1.45 -11.61 13.45
C PRO A 99 -2.80 -12.12 12.93
N ASN A 100 -3.87 -11.79 13.65
CA ASN A 100 -5.25 -12.08 13.23
C ASN A 100 -5.86 -11.00 12.29
N HIS A 101 -5.02 -10.14 11.70
CA HIS A 101 -5.44 -9.08 10.78
C HIS A 101 -4.46 -8.93 9.60
N GLY A 102 -4.92 -8.29 8.52
CA GLY A 102 -4.11 -7.97 7.35
C GLY A 102 -3.62 -6.51 7.28
N TYR A 103 -3.77 -5.74 8.35
CA TYR A 103 -3.34 -4.35 8.42
C TYR A 103 -1.83 -4.25 8.73
N LEU A 104 -1.05 -3.72 7.78
CA LEU A 104 0.43 -3.70 7.81
C LEU A 104 0.98 -2.29 7.98
N GLU A 105 0.19 -1.34 8.48
CA GLU A 105 0.70 0.02 8.74
C GLU A 105 1.86 0.01 9.75
N SER A 106 1.89 -0.97 10.67
CA SER A 106 3.00 -1.17 11.62
C SER A 106 4.31 -1.60 10.97
N TRP A 107 4.30 -2.07 9.73
CA TRP A 107 5.49 -2.47 8.98
C TRP A 107 6.20 -1.27 8.32
N ARG A 108 5.60 -0.08 8.37
CA ARG A 108 6.33 1.13 8.04
C ARG A 108 7.50 1.29 9.00
N ALA A 109 8.55 1.98 8.55
CA ALA A 109 9.67 2.32 9.41
C ALA A 109 9.19 3.21 10.57
N ARG A 110 8.81 2.61 11.68
CA ARG A 110 9.00 3.19 13.00
C ARG A 110 10.38 2.75 13.43
N GLU A 111 11.11 3.63 14.11
CA GLU A 111 12.47 3.42 14.58
C GLU A 111 12.67 2.00 15.16
N CYS A 112 13.10 1.06 14.33
CA CYS A 112 13.70 -0.19 14.78
C CYS A 112 15.06 0.21 15.37
N CYS A 113 15.03 0.54 16.66
CA CYS A 113 16.08 0.62 17.68
C CYS A 113 15.80 1.78 18.64
N SER A 114 15.04 1.49 19.70
CA SER A 114 15.20 2.14 21.01
C SER A 114 15.18 1.04 22.07
#